data_AF-A0A9Q0MA82-F1
#
_entry.id   AF-A0A9Q0MA82-F1
#
_cell.length_a   1.000
_cell.length_b   1.000
_cell.length_c   1.000
_cell.angle_alpha   90.00
_cell.angle_beta   90.00
_cell.angle_gamma   90.00
#
_symmetry.space_group_name_H-M   'P 1'
#
loop_
_entity.id
_entity.type
_entity.pdbx_description
1 polymer ?
#
loop_
_entity_poly.entity_id
_entity_poly.type
_entity_poly.pdbx_seq_one_letter_code
_entity_poly.pdbx_strand_id
1 'polypeptide(L)'
;MAEPLANRQSVLITHVESPILFYCRFVTDEEQFSTLERKILEHVNSVELSVPNIEELVEPKKYILVYSVIRQRWCRGRVLSYQCNSELKPINAKIRLIDYGSIEIVLWKHNYVTRSNEEINDFNNASGFCFPCSLGNIKPYGDDGALNKSKTIQHWSSYANYLIEKETKNRTFMLQILNEPIQEQHSIRNIVNCDLLPIIEYSNDNEHQTLSYYSGNICNQLCAETLSINQFPSMSAYLVYSNVARYLDQQNNHQDDVGSGFQSDDEKENQFIFSF
;
A
#
# COMPACT_ATOMS: atom_id res chain seq x y z
N MET A 1 -4.37 26.54 29.77
CA MET A 1 -3.79 25.29 30.32
C MET A 1 -3.21 24.54 29.15
N ALA A 2 -1.93 24.15 29.20
CA ALA A 2 -1.31 23.38 28.12
C ALA A 2 -1.85 21.94 28.16
N GLU A 3 -2.35 21.44 27.03
CA GLU A 3 -2.69 20.02 26.92
C GLU A 3 -1.44 19.15 27.13
N PRO A 4 -1.57 18.00 27.82
CA PRO A 4 -0.45 17.11 28.03
C PRO A 4 0.04 16.54 26.68
N LEU A 5 1.34 16.75 26.39
CA LEU A 5 2.06 16.26 25.21
C LEU A 5 2.15 14.72 25.11
N ALA A 6 1.56 13.99 26.07
CA ALA A 6 1.81 12.57 26.32
C ALA A 6 1.34 11.61 25.21
N ASN A 7 0.58 12.07 24.21
CA ASN A 7 -0.01 11.22 23.17
C ASN A 7 0.50 11.53 21.75
N ARG A 8 1.63 12.25 21.63
CA ARG A 8 2.24 12.54 20.32
C ARG A 8 3.19 11.43 19.93
N GLN A 9 3.00 10.89 18.73
CA GLN A 9 3.81 9.82 18.17
C GLN A 9 4.30 10.24 16.78
N SER A 10 5.59 10.05 16.52
CA SER A 10 6.15 10.22 15.18
C SER A 10 5.88 8.98 14.35
N VAL A 11 5.27 9.17 13.18
CA VAL A 11 4.90 8.09 12.28
C VAL A 11 5.38 8.35 10.86
N LEU A 12 5.46 7.28 10.07
CA LEU A 12 5.61 7.30 8.63
C LEU A 12 4.28 6.92 7.99
N ILE A 13 3.79 7.72 7.04
CA ILE A 13 2.62 7.33 6.24
C ILE A 13 3.09 6.33 5.17
N THR A 14 2.69 5.08 5.31
CA THR A 14 3.10 4.00 4.42
C THR A 14 2.19 3.90 3.20
N HIS A 15 0.87 4.10 3.36
CA HIS A 15 -0.10 4.04 2.26
C HIS A 15 -1.29 4.96 2.53
N VAL A 16 -1.90 5.47 1.47
CA VAL A 16 -3.06 6.35 1.55
C VAL A 16 -4.12 5.88 0.58
N GLU A 17 -5.30 5.56 1.09
CA GLU A 17 -6.49 5.25 0.28
C GLU A 17 -7.41 6.46 0.23
N SER A 18 -7.60 7.13 1.37
CA SER A 18 -8.29 8.41 1.50
C SER A 18 -7.89 9.10 2.81
N PRO A 19 -8.32 10.34 3.05
CA PRO A 19 -8.07 11.02 4.33
C PRO A 19 -8.73 10.38 5.55
N ILE A 20 -9.79 9.58 5.34
CA ILE A 20 -10.44 8.77 6.40
C ILE A 20 -9.88 7.35 6.49
N LEU A 21 -8.99 6.95 5.57
CA LEU A 21 -8.33 5.65 5.59
C LEU A 21 -6.94 5.73 4.97
N PHE A 22 -5.95 5.82 5.82
CA PHE A 22 -4.54 5.71 5.47
C PHE A 22 -3.83 4.80 6.47
N TYR A 23 -2.58 4.46 6.19
CA TYR A 23 -1.81 3.53 7.01
C TYR A 23 -0.52 4.18 7.44
N CYS A 24 -0.21 4.00 8.72
CA CYS A 24 0.97 4.53 9.36
C CYS A 24 1.81 3.43 9.98
N ARG A 25 3.11 3.68 10.14
CA ARG A 25 4.04 2.90 10.96
C ARG A 25 4.74 3.83 11.94
N PHE A 26 5.04 3.39 13.16
CA PHE A 26 5.83 4.19 14.08
C PHE A 26 7.28 4.36 13.60
N VAL A 27 7.83 5.56 13.75
CA VAL A 27 9.26 5.81 13.42
C VAL A 27 10.18 5.02 14.35
N THR A 28 9.76 4.74 15.58
CA THR A 28 10.52 3.94 16.56
C THR A 28 10.71 2.49 16.12
N ASP A 29 9.91 1.99 15.17
CA ASP A 29 9.96 0.61 14.70
C ASP A 29 10.94 0.41 13.53
N GLU A 30 11.65 1.46 13.09
CA GLU A 30 12.47 1.44 11.87
C GLU A 30 13.57 0.36 11.89
N GLU A 31 14.24 0.18 13.02
CA GLU A 31 15.29 -0.84 13.17
C GLU A 31 14.72 -2.27 13.10
N GLN A 32 13.59 -2.51 13.78
CA GLN A 32 12.91 -3.81 13.75
C GLN A 32 12.36 -4.11 12.35
N PHE A 33 11.81 -3.09 11.69
CA PHE A 33 11.34 -3.21 10.32
C PHE A 33 12.49 -3.51 9.34
N SER A 34 13.61 -2.80 9.45
CA SER A 34 14.82 -3.07 8.65
C SER A 34 15.34 -4.50 8.86
N THR A 35 15.26 -5.00 10.10
CA THR A 35 15.61 -6.38 10.44
C THR A 35 14.69 -7.38 9.74
N LEU A 36 13.38 -7.13 9.71
CA LEU A 36 12.42 -7.94 8.96
C LEU A 36 12.75 -7.96 7.46
N GLU A 37 13.01 -6.81 6.85
CA GLU A 37 13.34 -6.73 5.42
C GLU A 37 14.58 -7.56 5.07
N ARG A 38 15.61 -7.50 5.92
CA ARG A 38 16.81 -8.32 5.76
C ARG A 38 16.49 -9.82 5.85
N LYS A 39 15.72 -10.25 6.84
CA LYS A 39 15.31 -11.66 7.00
C LYS A 39 14.51 -12.17 5.80
N ILE A 40 13.59 -11.36 5.27
CA ILE A 40 12.84 -11.68 4.06
C ILE A 40 13.78 -11.90 2.88
N LEU A 41 14.73 -10.98 2.67
CA LEU A 41 15.68 -11.06 1.57
C LEU A 41 16.60 -12.29 1.70
N GLU A 42 17.11 -12.57 2.90
CA GLU A 42 17.92 -13.76 3.20
C GLU A 42 17.15 -15.05 2.90
N HIS A 43 15.88 -15.14 3.30
CA HIS A 43 15.02 -16.30 3.03
C HIS A 43 14.75 -16.49 1.53
N VAL A 44 14.37 -15.42 0.82
CA VAL A 44 14.13 -15.45 -0.63
C VAL A 44 15.37 -15.89 -1.41
N ASN A 45 16.57 -15.49 -0.97
CA ASN A 45 17.83 -15.82 -1.64
C ASN A 45 18.36 -17.22 -1.30
N SER A 46 17.91 -17.81 -0.19
CA SER A 46 18.41 -19.12 0.28
C SER A 46 17.54 -20.30 -0.15
N VAL A 47 16.31 -20.05 -0.61
CA VAL A 47 15.33 -21.09 -0.94
C VAL A 47 14.98 -21.02 -2.42
N GLU A 48 14.83 -22.20 -3.04
CA GLU A 48 14.25 -22.28 -4.38
C GLU A 48 12.80 -21.76 -4.35
N LEU A 49 12.55 -20.68 -5.12
CA LEU A 49 11.27 -20.01 -5.09
C LEU A 49 10.16 -20.94 -5.57
N SER A 50 9.26 -21.29 -4.64
CA SER A 50 8.10 -22.11 -4.92
C SER A 50 6.83 -21.39 -4.52
N VAL A 51 5.86 -21.45 -5.42
CA VAL A 51 4.56 -20.83 -5.20
C VAL A 51 3.77 -21.69 -4.20
N PRO A 52 3.17 -21.09 -3.15
CA PRO A 52 2.34 -21.84 -2.20
C PRO A 52 1.07 -22.37 -2.88
N ASN A 53 0.64 -23.56 -2.48
CA ASN A 53 -0.68 -24.07 -2.82
C ASN A 53 -1.75 -23.23 -2.12
N ILE A 54 -2.89 -22.98 -2.76
CA ILE A 54 -3.95 -22.12 -2.20
C ILE A 54 -4.53 -22.74 -0.93
N GLU A 55 -4.63 -24.06 -0.89
CA GLU A 55 -5.19 -24.82 0.23
C GLU A 55 -4.37 -24.59 1.51
N GLU A 56 -3.07 -24.32 1.37
CA GLU A 56 -2.18 -23.99 2.49
C GLU A 56 -2.43 -22.59 3.07
N LEU A 57 -3.22 -21.74 2.39
CA LEU A 57 -3.46 -20.34 2.74
C LEU A 57 -4.78 -20.12 3.49
N VAL A 58 -5.53 -21.19 3.76
CA VAL A 58 -6.79 -21.13 4.49
C VAL A 58 -6.58 -20.76 5.97
N GLU A 59 -5.36 -20.92 6.48
CA GLU A 59 -5.04 -20.56 7.87
C GLU A 59 -4.97 -19.04 8.07
N PRO A 60 -5.78 -18.46 8.98
CA PRO A 60 -5.95 -17.01 9.14
C PRO A 60 -4.71 -16.24 9.63
N LYS A 61 -3.59 -16.94 9.88
CA LYS A 61 -2.32 -16.37 10.36
C LYS A 61 -1.14 -16.61 9.42
N LYS A 62 -1.32 -17.34 8.31
CA LYS A 62 -0.21 -17.64 7.42
C LYS A 62 0.02 -16.48 6.46
N TYR A 63 1.24 -15.96 6.46
CA TYR A 63 1.66 -14.98 5.47
C TYR A 63 2.38 -15.67 4.31
N ILE A 64 2.32 -15.02 3.16
CA ILE A 64 3.15 -15.32 2.01
C ILE A 64 4.14 -14.19 1.80
N LEU A 65 5.21 -14.46 1.06
CA LEU A 65 6.12 -13.42 0.60
C LEU A 65 5.73 -13.02 -0.81
N VAL A 66 5.67 -11.72 -1.04
CA VAL A 66 5.17 -11.16 -2.29
C VAL A 66 6.10 -10.06 -2.77
N TYR A 67 6.54 -10.13 -4.01
CA TYR A 67 7.33 -9.07 -4.62
C TYR A 67 6.41 -7.92 -5.04
N SER A 68 6.51 -6.80 -4.34
CA SER A 68 5.79 -5.58 -4.69
C SER A 68 6.56 -4.81 -5.77
N VAL A 69 5.96 -4.68 -6.95
CA VAL A 69 6.54 -3.89 -8.05
C VAL A 69 6.58 -2.41 -7.70
N ILE A 70 5.64 -1.91 -6.89
CA ILE A 70 5.61 -0.51 -6.46
C ILE A 70 6.76 -0.22 -5.48
N ARG A 71 7.05 -1.17 -4.56
CA ARG A 71 8.10 -1.03 -3.54
C ARG A 71 9.47 -1.55 -3.97
N GLN A 72 9.53 -2.26 -5.10
CA GLN A 72 10.72 -2.91 -5.64
C GLN A 72 11.40 -3.83 -4.61
N ARG A 73 10.59 -4.57 -3.83
CA ARG A 73 11.09 -5.46 -2.77
C ARG A 73 10.07 -6.55 -2.41
N TRP A 74 10.57 -7.58 -1.72
CA TRP A 74 9.74 -8.63 -1.13
C TRP A 74 9.11 -8.15 0.18
N CYS A 75 7.82 -8.44 0.35
CA CYS A 75 6.99 -7.98 1.46
C CYS A 75 6.19 -9.15 2.04
N ARG A 76 5.80 -9.06 3.32
CA ARG A 76 4.77 -9.96 3.87
C ARG A 76 3.40 -9.58 3.31
N GLY A 77 2.72 -10.57 2.73
CA GLY A 77 1.40 -10.44 2.15
C GLY A 77 0.38 -11.33 2.82
N ARG A 78 -0.85 -10.83 2.95
CA ARG A 78 -2.04 -11.62 3.27
C ARG A 78 -2.94 -11.69 2.05
N VAL A 79 -3.27 -12.90 1.61
CA VAL A 79 -4.23 -13.11 0.51
C VAL A 79 -5.62 -12.69 0.95
N LEU A 80 -6.25 -11.80 0.19
CA LEU A 80 -7.64 -11.36 0.41
C LEU A 80 -8.60 -12.13 -0.51
N SER A 81 -8.19 -12.34 -1.76
CA SER A 81 -8.92 -13.09 -2.77
C SER A 81 -7.97 -13.51 -3.88
N TYR A 82 -8.37 -14.44 -4.73
CA TYR A 82 -7.61 -14.88 -5.89
C TYR A 82 -8.53 -15.16 -7.07
N GLN A 83 -7.97 -15.13 -8.27
CA GLN A 83 -8.65 -15.53 -9.50
C GLN A 83 -8.01 -16.82 -10.01
N CYS A 84 -8.82 -17.78 -10.41
CA CYS A 84 -8.37 -19.04 -10.99
C CYS A 84 -8.69 -19.12 -12.49
N ASN A 85 -7.91 -19.93 -13.21
CA ASN A 85 -8.23 -20.33 -14.58
C ASN A 85 -9.28 -21.46 -14.61
N SER A 86 -9.59 -21.97 -15.82
CA SER A 86 -10.51 -23.11 -16.02
C SER A 86 -10.06 -24.41 -15.34
N GLU A 87 -8.76 -24.57 -15.08
CA GLU A 87 -8.18 -25.69 -14.35
C GLU A 87 -8.14 -25.47 -12.82
N LEU A 88 -8.82 -24.43 -12.33
CA LEU A 88 -8.83 -24.02 -10.92
C LEU A 88 -7.46 -23.61 -10.36
N LYS A 89 -6.46 -23.34 -11.23
CA LYS A 89 -5.15 -22.85 -10.83
C LYS A 89 -5.17 -21.33 -10.66
N PRO A 90 -4.57 -20.79 -9.58
CA PRO A 90 -4.48 -19.35 -9.37
C PRO A 90 -3.67 -18.67 -10.48
N ILE A 91 -4.22 -17.58 -11.02
CA ILE A 91 -3.57 -16.72 -12.01
C ILE A 91 -3.01 -15.47 -11.33
N ASN A 92 -3.82 -14.86 -10.47
CA ASN A 92 -3.48 -13.67 -9.71
C ASN A 92 -4.17 -13.68 -8.35
N ALA A 93 -3.65 -12.87 -7.43
CA ALA A 93 -4.23 -12.68 -6.12
C ALA A 93 -4.26 -11.21 -5.72
N LYS A 94 -5.33 -10.83 -5.01
CA LYS A 94 -5.45 -9.56 -4.32
C LYS A 94 -4.82 -9.73 -2.94
N ILE A 95 -3.73 -9.02 -2.70
CA ILE A 95 -2.89 -9.15 -1.49
C ILE A 95 -2.95 -7.85 -0.70
N ARG A 96 -3.12 -7.93 0.62
CA ARG A 96 -2.75 -6.83 1.52
C ARG A 96 -1.31 -6.98 1.98
N LEU A 97 -0.48 -5.98 1.73
CA LEU A 97 0.86 -5.91 2.30
C LEU A 97 0.76 -5.49 3.76
N ILE A 98 0.94 -6.42 4.69
CA ILE A 98 0.58 -6.19 6.11
C ILE A 98 1.46 -5.16 6.81
N ASP A 99 2.65 -4.89 6.27
CA ASP A 99 3.58 -3.92 6.83
C ASP A 99 3.49 -2.54 6.18
N TYR A 100 2.67 -2.39 5.14
CA TYR A 100 2.49 -1.13 4.41
C TYR A 100 1.04 -0.67 4.32
N GLY A 101 0.08 -1.58 4.41
CA GLY A 101 -1.36 -1.32 4.34
C GLY A 101 -1.93 -1.31 2.92
N SER A 102 -1.09 -1.19 1.90
CA SER A 102 -1.49 -1.21 0.50
C SER A 102 -2.08 -2.55 0.09
N ILE A 103 -3.00 -2.49 -0.88
CA ILE A 103 -3.55 -3.66 -1.54
C ILE A 103 -3.02 -3.69 -2.97
N GLU A 104 -2.45 -4.83 -3.37
CA GLU A 104 -1.88 -5.04 -4.70
C GLU A 104 -2.51 -6.27 -5.35
N ILE A 105 -2.61 -6.25 -6.69
CA ILE A 105 -2.93 -7.44 -7.48
C ILE A 105 -1.59 -7.97 -8.01
N VAL A 106 -1.26 -9.21 -7.66
CA VAL A 106 0.01 -9.83 -8.02
C VAL A 106 -0.23 -11.09 -8.83
N LEU A 107 0.65 -11.36 -9.79
CA LEU A 107 0.63 -12.61 -10.54
C LEU A 107 1.03 -13.77 -9.64
N TRP A 108 0.34 -14.89 -9.76
CA TRP A 108 0.60 -16.08 -8.95
C TRP A 108 1.70 -16.95 -9.59
N LYS A 109 2.92 -16.41 -9.64
CA LYS A 109 4.12 -17.04 -10.24
C LYS A 109 5.31 -16.92 -9.28
N HIS A 110 6.30 -17.81 -9.42
CA HIS A 110 7.46 -17.91 -8.52
C HIS A 110 8.27 -16.61 -8.39
N ASN A 111 8.32 -15.78 -9.45
CA ASN A 111 9.00 -14.47 -9.42
C ASN A 111 8.26 -13.40 -8.60
N TYR A 112 7.00 -13.63 -8.23
CA TYR A 112 6.16 -12.64 -7.54
C TYR A 112 5.63 -13.14 -6.21
N VAL A 113 5.53 -14.45 -6.01
CA VAL A 113 4.97 -15.05 -4.81
C VAL A 113 5.82 -16.25 -4.41
N THR A 114 6.18 -16.33 -3.13
CA THR A 114 6.85 -17.49 -2.54
C THR A 114 6.36 -17.76 -1.12
N ARG A 115 6.67 -18.95 -0.60
CA ARG A 115 6.37 -19.34 0.79
C ARG A 115 7.18 -18.50 1.77
N SER A 116 6.52 -18.06 2.85
CA SER A 116 7.18 -17.52 4.04
C SER A 116 7.57 -18.65 5.00
N ASN A 117 8.45 -18.37 5.96
CA ASN A 117 8.82 -19.29 7.04
C ASN A 117 8.21 -18.83 8.38
N GLU A 118 8.29 -19.68 9.41
CA GLU A 118 7.75 -19.37 10.75
C GLU A 118 8.40 -18.14 11.38
N GLU A 119 9.72 -17.99 11.26
CA GLU A 119 10.45 -16.84 11.83
C GLU A 119 9.95 -15.49 11.27
N ILE A 120 9.69 -15.41 9.97
CA ILE A 120 9.16 -14.22 9.31
C ILE A 120 7.67 -14.05 9.63
N ASN A 121 6.93 -15.14 9.70
CA ASN A 121 5.50 -15.12 9.99
C ASN A 121 5.21 -14.63 11.41
N ASP A 122 6.00 -15.07 12.38
CA ASP A 122 5.86 -14.71 13.79
C ASP A 122 6.56 -13.40 14.14
N PHE A 123 7.32 -12.81 13.20
CA PHE A 123 7.96 -11.53 13.40
C PHE A 123 6.95 -10.46 13.83
N ASN A 124 7.30 -9.70 14.87
CA ASN A 124 6.42 -8.73 15.53
C ASN A 124 5.09 -9.37 16.01
N ASN A 125 5.15 -10.56 16.65
CA ASN A 125 3.99 -11.31 17.14
C ASN A 125 2.96 -11.62 16.05
N ALA A 126 3.44 -11.92 14.85
CA ALA A 126 2.63 -12.05 13.63
C ALA A 126 1.76 -10.83 13.30
N SER A 127 2.05 -9.67 13.89
CA SER A 127 1.39 -8.42 13.55
C SER A 127 2.18 -7.67 12.46
N GLY A 128 1.44 -6.96 11.63
CA GLY A 128 2.03 -6.05 10.65
C GLY A 128 2.61 -4.81 11.33
N PHE A 129 3.57 -4.17 10.70
CA PHE A 129 4.13 -2.90 11.19
C PHE A 129 3.22 -1.68 10.97
N CYS A 130 2.20 -1.81 10.13
CA CYS A 130 1.30 -0.71 9.83
C CYS A 130 -0.05 -0.83 10.54
N PHE A 131 -0.63 0.32 10.86
CA PHE A 131 -1.97 0.42 11.44
C PHE A 131 -2.81 1.44 10.66
N PRO A 132 -4.13 1.18 10.50
CA PRO A 132 -5.01 2.09 9.79
C PRO A 132 -5.32 3.33 10.64
N CYS A 133 -5.40 4.48 9.99
CA CYS A 133 -5.66 5.78 10.60
C CYS A 133 -6.74 6.54 9.80
N SER A 134 -7.40 7.48 10.47
CA SER A 134 -8.31 8.45 9.88
C SER A 134 -7.97 9.85 10.42
N LEU A 135 -8.04 10.87 9.57
CA LEU A 135 -7.87 12.25 10.03
C LEU A 135 -9.11 12.69 10.80
N GLY A 136 -8.87 13.28 11.98
CA GLY A 136 -9.90 13.95 12.76
C GLY A 136 -10.39 15.22 12.06
N ASN A 137 -11.62 15.61 12.39
CA ASN A 137 -12.16 16.95 12.06
C ASN A 137 -12.20 17.31 10.56
N ILE A 138 -12.14 16.34 9.66
CA ILE A 138 -12.29 16.56 8.21
C ILE A 138 -13.68 16.15 7.73
N LYS A 139 -14.20 16.90 6.74
CA LYS A 139 -15.42 16.55 6.00
C LYS A 139 -15.14 16.61 4.50
N PRO A 140 -15.74 15.72 3.68
CA PRO A 140 -15.68 15.84 2.23
C PRO A 140 -16.19 17.21 1.79
N TYR A 141 -15.58 17.80 0.76
CA TYR A 141 -16.09 19.03 0.17
C TYR A 141 -17.44 18.76 -0.52
N GLY A 142 -18.44 19.60 -0.27
CA GLY A 142 -19.78 19.46 -0.86
C GLY A 142 -20.74 18.53 -0.10
N ASP A 143 -20.44 18.17 1.15
CA ASP A 143 -21.41 17.54 2.05
C ASP A 143 -22.18 18.60 2.86
N ASP A 144 -22.90 19.48 2.15
CA ASP A 144 -23.77 20.52 2.71
C ASP A 144 -25.18 19.96 3.06
N GLY A 145 -25.32 18.64 3.15
CA GLY A 145 -26.59 17.97 3.46
C GLY A 145 -27.58 17.94 2.30
N ALA A 146 -27.19 18.39 1.10
CA ALA A 146 -28.03 18.31 -0.09
C ALA A 146 -28.08 16.86 -0.60
N LEU A 147 -29.26 16.25 -0.51
CA LEU A 147 -29.55 14.82 -0.68
C LEU A 147 -29.34 14.24 -2.11
N ASN A 148 -28.56 14.86 -2.98
CA ASN A 148 -28.35 14.40 -4.35
C ASN A 148 -27.16 13.43 -4.44
N LYS A 149 -27.39 12.19 -3.97
CA LYS A 149 -26.46 11.05 -3.95
C LYS A 149 -26.10 10.48 -5.34
N SER A 150 -25.80 11.32 -6.32
CA SER A 150 -25.37 10.87 -7.66
C SER A 150 -23.86 11.00 -7.82
N LYS A 151 -23.12 9.91 -7.53
CA LYS A 151 -21.80 9.54 -8.10
C LYS A 151 -20.71 10.63 -8.22
N THR A 152 -20.77 11.72 -7.47
CA THR A 152 -19.65 12.67 -7.45
C THR A 152 -18.51 12.00 -6.70
N ILE A 153 -17.40 11.73 -7.41
CA ILE A 153 -16.13 11.36 -6.79
C ILE A 153 -15.85 12.46 -5.76
N GLN A 154 -15.98 12.12 -4.47
CA GLN A 154 -15.82 13.06 -3.38
C GLN A 154 -14.38 13.57 -3.42
N HIS A 155 -14.21 14.79 -3.93
CA HIS A 155 -12.97 15.51 -3.78
C HIS A 155 -12.84 15.84 -2.29
N TRP A 156 -12.01 15.08 -1.59
CA TRP A 156 -11.60 15.43 -0.25
C TRP A 156 -10.90 16.79 -0.26
N SER A 157 -10.95 17.51 0.87
CA SER A 157 -10.37 18.85 0.96
C SER A 157 -8.93 18.84 0.44
N SER A 158 -8.59 19.86 -0.35
CA SER A 158 -7.27 20.08 -0.97
C SER A 158 -6.12 19.87 0.00
N TYR A 159 -6.32 20.10 1.31
CA TYR A 159 -5.29 19.96 2.34
C TYR A 159 -4.86 18.52 2.59
N ALA A 160 -5.78 17.56 2.62
CA ALA A 160 -5.39 16.16 2.81
C ALA A 160 -4.64 15.66 1.58
N ASN A 161 -5.14 15.95 0.38
CA ASN A 161 -4.45 15.66 -0.88
C ASN A 161 -3.08 16.37 -0.94
N TYR A 162 -3.00 17.62 -0.49
CA TYR A 162 -1.74 18.36 -0.39
C TYR A 162 -0.75 17.73 0.60
N LEU A 163 -1.18 17.24 1.76
CA LEU A 163 -0.29 16.54 2.70
C LEU A 163 0.18 15.19 2.15
N ILE A 164 -0.63 14.57 1.29
CA ILE A 164 -0.30 13.33 0.58
C ILE A 164 0.65 13.61 -0.60
N GLU A 165 0.47 14.72 -1.31
CA GLU A 165 1.22 15.13 -2.50
C GLU A 165 2.52 15.87 -2.18
N LYS A 166 2.56 16.65 -1.09
CA LYS A 166 3.83 17.07 -0.50
C LYS A 166 4.44 15.85 0.15
N GLU A 167 5.17 15.11 -0.66
CA GLU A 167 6.30 14.32 -0.18
C GLU A 167 7.17 15.24 0.68
N THR A 168 6.95 15.24 1.99
CA THR A 168 8.07 15.47 2.89
C THR A 168 9.12 14.45 2.45
N LYS A 169 10.39 14.87 2.28
CA LYS A 169 11.44 14.02 1.70
C LYS A 169 11.51 12.62 2.37
N ASN A 170 10.99 12.51 3.59
CA ASN A 170 10.99 11.31 4.41
C ASN A 170 9.59 10.73 4.73
N ARG A 171 8.49 11.34 4.27
CA ARG A 171 7.09 10.95 4.59
C ARG A 171 6.80 10.78 6.09
N THR A 172 7.56 11.48 6.93
CA THR A 172 7.38 11.50 8.38
C THR A 172 6.37 12.56 8.76
N PHE A 173 5.52 12.25 9.72
CA PHE A 173 4.53 13.15 10.29
C PHE A 173 4.48 12.93 11.80
N MET A 174 4.17 13.99 12.55
CA MET A 174 3.82 13.87 13.96
C MET A 174 2.30 13.72 14.04
N LEU A 175 1.84 12.60 14.59
CA LEU A 175 0.42 12.38 14.87
C LEU A 175 0.15 12.60 16.35
N GLN A 176 -0.94 13.31 16.62
CA GLN A 176 -1.59 13.27 17.92
C GLN A 176 -2.72 12.25 17.83
N ILE A 177 -2.60 11.17 18.62
CA ILE A 177 -3.67 10.17 18.71
C ILE A 177 -4.81 10.80 19.51
N LEU A 178 -5.97 10.92 18.87
CA LEU A 178 -7.18 11.43 19.50
C LEU A 178 -7.82 10.25 20.24
N ASN A 179 -7.59 10.17 21.54
CA ASN A 179 -8.16 9.12 22.38
C ASN A 179 -9.67 9.29 22.46
N GLU A 180 -10.41 8.60 21.61
CA GLU A 180 -11.41 7.60 21.98
C GLU A 180 -11.53 6.63 20.79
N PRO A 181 -11.21 5.33 20.94
CA PRO A 181 -11.60 4.36 19.92
C PRO A 181 -13.12 4.45 19.81
N ILE A 182 -13.61 4.91 18.66
CA ILE A 182 -15.04 4.91 18.35
C ILE A 182 -15.48 3.44 18.43
N GLN A 183 -16.05 3.04 19.56
CA GLN A 183 -16.62 1.70 19.74
C GLN A 183 -17.97 1.64 19.01
N GLU A 184 -17.97 1.88 17.71
CA GLU A 184 -19.13 1.57 16.90
C GLU A 184 -19.23 0.05 16.75
N GLN A 185 -20.34 -0.48 17.27
CA GLN A 185 -20.53 -1.88 17.65
C GLN A 185 -20.50 -2.92 16.52
N HIS A 186 -20.29 -2.54 15.26
CA HIS A 186 -20.34 -3.50 14.17
C HIS A 186 -19.22 -3.27 13.16
N SER A 187 -18.10 -3.95 13.46
CA SER A 187 -17.17 -4.48 12.46
C SER A 187 -16.18 -3.51 11.81
N ILE A 188 -14.93 -3.97 11.72
CA ILE A 188 -13.84 -3.50 10.85
C ILE A 188 -12.87 -2.50 11.50
N ARG A 189 -11.92 -3.09 12.24
CA ARG A 189 -10.56 -2.60 12.54
C ARG A 189 -10.49 -1.39 13.48
N ASN A 190 -9.53 -1.45 14.40
CA ASN A 190 -9.14 -0.33 15.25
C ASN A 190 -8.48 0.75 14.37
N ILE A 191 -9.28 1.57 13.70
CA ILE A 191 -8.81 2.74 12.98
C ILE A 191 -8.46 3.79 14.03
N VAL A 192 -7.21 4.26 14.00
CA VAL A 192 -6.72 5.28 14.92
C VAL A 192 -7.14 6.65 14.39
N ASN A 193 -8.01 7.34 15.12
CA ASN A 193 -8.34 8.73 14.80
C ASN A 193 -7.20 9.64 15.24
N CYS A 194 -6.71 10.48 14.34
CA CYS A 194 -5.53 11.30 14.60
C CYS A 194 -5.61 12.69 13.98
N ASP A 195 -4.94 13.63 14.62
CA ASP A 195 -4.67 14.95 14.05
C ASP A 195 -3.23 15.00 13.54
N LEU A 196 -3.06 15.55 12.32
CA LEU A 196 -1.75 15.81 11.73
C LEU A 196 -1.19 17.10 12.31
N LEU A 197 -0.07 16.98 13.04
CA LEU A 197 0.64 18.13 13.58
C LEU A 197 1.73 18.58 12.59
N PRO A 198 1.92 19.89 12.37
CA PRO A 198 3.03 20.38 11.57
C PRO A 198 4.36 19.97 12.22
N ILE A 199 5.28 19.43 11.41
CA ILE A 199 6.65 19.20 11.86
C ILE A 199 7.32 20.56 11.96
N ILE A 200 7.73 20.92 13.18
CA ILE A 200 8.60 22.07 13.40
C ILE A 200 10.03 21.55 13.26
N GLU A 201 10.62 21.74 12.09
CA GLU A 201 12.06 21.47 11.88
C GLU A 201 12.85 22.62 12.51
N TYR A 202 13.58 22.33 13.59
CA TYR A 202 14.55 23.27 14.13
C TYR A 202 15.85 23.13 13.33
N SER A 203 16.11 24.06 12.43
CA SER A 203 17.43 24.18 11.79
C SER A 203 18.44 24.64 12.84
N ASN A 204 19.45 23.81 13.13
CA ASN A 204 20.56 24.14 14.05
C ASN A 204 21.56 25.16 13.47
N ASP A 205 21.16 25.90 12.44
CA ASP A 205 22.00 26.96 11.88
C ASP A 205 21.97 28.15 12.83
N ASN A 206 23.02 28.26 13.64
CA ASN A 206 23.32 29.41 14.48
C ASN A 206 23.32 30.68 13.62
N GLU A 207 22.23 31.45 13.63
CA GLU A 207 22.22 32.90 13.93
C GLU A 207 20.83 33.56 13.83
N HIS A 208 19.81 32.91 13.28
CA HIS A 208 18.43 33.43 13.38
C HIS A 208 17.43 32.28 13.48
N GLN A 209 16.83 32.09 14.66
CA GLN A 209 15.71 31.17 14.88
C GLN A 209 14.51 31.64 14.05
N THR A 210 14.44 31.19 12.80
CA THR A 210 13.25 31.38 11.97
C THR A 210 12.38 30.15 12.17
N LEU A 211 11.37 30.27 13.04
CA LEU A 211 10.29 29.29 13.11
C LEU A 211 9.53 29.31 11.79
N SER A 212 9.78 28.33 10.92
CA SER A 212 8.94 28.09 9.76
C SER A 212 7.64 27.41 10.22
N TYR A 213 6.69 28.22 10.67
CA TYR A 213 5.34 27.73 10.92
C TYR A 213 4.67 27.39 9.59
N TYR A 214 4.41 26.10 9.34
CA TYR A 214 3.26 25.72 8.52
C TYR A 214 1.99 25.90 9.36
N SER A 215 1.65 27.16 9.66
CA SER A 215 0.43 27.48 10.42
C SER A 215 -0.78 27.27 9.50
N GLY A 216 -1.57 26.25 9.82
CA GLY A 216 -2.85 25.98 9.19
C GLY A 216 -3.91 27.01 9.60
N ASN A 217 -3.82 28.22 9.05
CA ASN A 217 -4.96 29.13 8.84
C ASN A 217 -5.25 29.27 7.34
N ILE A 218 -4.97 28.21 6.58
CA ILE A 218 -4.93 28.22 5.11
C ILE A 218 -6.31 27.91 4.49
N CYS A 219 -7.28 27.41 5.28
CA CYS A 219 -8.61 27.07 4.77
C CYS A 219 -9.33 28.27 4.12
N ASN A 220 -9.04 29.50 4.58
CA ASN A 220 -9.59 30.74 4.01
C ASN A 220 -8.72 31.36 2.91
N GLN A 221 -7.42 31.06 2.86
CA GLN A 221 -6.48 31.73 1.95
C GLN A 221 -6.34 30.99 0.59
N LEU A 222 -6.46 29.65 0.57
CA LEU A 222 -6.44 28.88 -0.69
C LEU A 222 -7.74 28.98 -1.50
N CYS A 223 -8.87 29.37 -0.89
CA CYS A 223 -10.09 29.68 -1.65
C CYS A 223 -9.87 30.86 -2.63
N ALA A 224 -8.89 31.74 -2.38
CA ALA A 224 -8.57 32.87 -3.25
C ALA A 224 -7.62 32.50 -4.40
N GLU A 225 -6.72 31.53 -4.23
CA GLU A 225 -5.69 31.17 -5.21
C GLU A 225 -6.11 30.02 -6.16
N THR A 226 -7.17 29.28 -5.83
CA THR A 226 -7.64 28.13 -6.66
C THR A 226 -8.35 28.55 -7.95
N LEU A 227 -8.58 29.85 -8.19
CA LEU A 227 -9.21 30.35 -9.42
C LEU A 227 -8.27 30.41 -10.65
N SER A 228 -6.99 30.04 -10.55
CA SER A 228 -6.05 30.25 -11.67
C SER A 228 -5.19 29.07 -12.14
N ILE A 229 -5.42 27.82 -11.74
CA ILE A 229 -4.57 26.70 -12.18
C ILE A 229 -5.39 25.54 -12.74
N ASN A 230 -5.72 25.66 -14.03
CA ASN A 230 -6.07 24.53 -14.88
C ASN A 230 -4.80 24.06 -15.60
N GLN A 231 -4.21 22.95 -15.17
CA GLN A 231 -3.39 22.01 -15.95
C GLN A 231 -2.52 21.20 -14.99
N PHE A 232 -2.84 19.93 -14.74
CA PHE A 232 -1.91 18.79 -14.62
C PHE A 232 -2.73 17.51 -14.32
N PRO A 233 -2.54 16.38 -15.05
CA PRO A 233 -3.31 15.17 -14.83
C PRO A 233 -2.73 14.31 -13.68
N SER A 234 -3.61 13.80 -12.83
CA SER A 234 -3.31 12.82 -11.75
C SER A 234 -2.72 11.53 -12.32
N MET A 235 -1.48 11.16 -11.97
CA MET A 235 -0.74 10.12 -12.68
C MET A 235 -0.15 8.97 -11.82
N SER A 236 -0.81 8.49 -10.76
CA SER A 236 -0.27 7.33 -10.00
C SER A 236 -1.20 6.12 -9.81
N ALA A 237 -2.52 6.25 -9.95
CA ALA A 237 -3.43 5.09 -9.89
C ALA A 237 -3.75 4.50 -11.28
N TYR A 238 -3.79 5.34 -12.33
CA TYR A 238 -4.19 4.89 -13.67
C TYR A 238 -3.14 4.05 -14.41
N LEU A 239 -1.85 4.30 -14.17
CA LEU A 239 -0.77 3.61 -14.88
C LEU A 239 -0.70 2.11 -14.53
N VAL A 240 -0.95 1.74 -13.28
CA VAL A 240 -0.91 0.34 -12.83
C VAL A 240 -2.07 -0.47 -13.43
N TYR A 241 -3.30 0.08 -13.42
CA TYR A 241 -4.43 -0.56 -14.08
C TYR A 241 -4.27 -0.61 -15.61
N SER A 242 -3.69 0.41 -16.24
CA SER A 242 -3.48 0.43 -17.69
C SER A 242 -2.44 -0.59 -18.16
N ASN A 243 -1.41 -0.86 -17.35
CA ASN A 243 -0.35 -1.81 -17.72
C ASN A 243 -0.79 -3.26 -17.50
N VAL A 244 -1.57 -3.54 -16.45
CA VAL A 244 -2.17 -4.87 -16.25
C VAL A 244 -3.26 -5.14 -17.30
N ALA A 245 -4.09 -4.16 -17.64
CA ALA A 245 -5.11 -4.31 -18.69
C ALA A 245 -4.49 -4.53 -20.07
N ARG A 246 -3.44 -3.77 -20.46
CA ARG A 246 -2.73 -3.99 -21.74
C ARG A 246 -2.04 -5.34 -21.81
N TYR A 247 -1.48 -5.82 -20.69
CA TYR A 247 -0.85 -7.15 -20.64
C TYR A 247 -1.87 -8.28 -20.81
N LEU A 248 -3.07 -8.15 -20.22
CA LEU A 248 -4.15 -9.12 -20.38
C LEU A 248 -4.77 -9.09 -21.79
N ASP A 249 -4.92 -7.91 -22.41
CA ASP A 249 -5.40 -7.78 -23.79
C ASP A 249 -4.40 -8.36 -24.82
N GLN A 250 -3.08 -8.28 -24.55
CA GLN A 250 -2.05 -8.89 -25.41
C GLN A 250 -2.04 -10.42 -25.33
N GLN A 251 -2.41 -11.02 -24.20
CA GLN A 251 -2.49 -12.47 -24.05
C GLN A 251 -3.73 -13.06 -24.75
N ASN A 252 -4.86 -12.34 -24.75
CA ASN A 252 -6.08 -12.80 -25.42
C ASN A 252 -5.99 -12.70 -26.95
N ASN A 253 -5.21 -11.75 -27.50
CA ASN A 253 -5.04 -11.57 -28.94
C ASN A 253 -4.00 -12.52 -29.59
N HIS A 254 -3.47 -13.49 -28.86
CA HIS A 254 -2.55 -14.51 -29.40
C HIS A 254 -3.13 -15.93 -29.40
N GLN A 255 -4.42 -16.11 -29.10
CA GLN A 255 -5.07 -17.43 -29.07
C GLN A 255 -5.98 -17.76 -30.28
N ASP A 256 -6.17 -16.84 -31.22
CA ASP A 256 -7.12 -17.04 -32.34
C ASP A 256 -6.49 -17.37 -33.70
N ASP A 257 -5.18 -17.67 -33.78
CA ASP A 257 -4.53 -17.95 -35.07
C ASP A 257 -3.62 -19.19 -35.05
N VAL A 258 -4.22 -20.36 -34.82
CA VAL A 258 -3.65 -21.65 -35.26
C VAL A 258 -4.75 -22.52 -35.86
N GLY A 259 -5.03 -22.25 -37.14
CA GLY A 259 -5.79 -23.13 -38.00
C GLY A 259 -5.06 -24.46 -38.21
N SER A 260 -5.74 -25.52 -37.80
CA SER A 260 -5.65 -26.93 -38.22
C SER A 260 -4.67 -27.30 -39.34
N GLY A 261 -3.66 -28.10 -38.98
CA GLY A 261 -2.84 -28.88 -39.91
C GLY A 261 -2.25 -30.10 -39.20
N PHE A 262 -3.07 -31.10 -38.92
CA PHE A 262 -2.59 -32.41 -38.46
C PHE A 262 -2.07 -33.20 -39.68
N GLN A 263 -0.76 -33.38 -39.76
CA GLN A 263 -0.13 -34.49 -40.46
C GLN A 263 0.95 -35.07 -39.55
N SER A 264 0.89 -36.38 -39.40
CA SER A 264 1.82 -37.22 -38.66
C SER A 264 3.19 -37.23 -39.34
N ASP A 265 4.24 -37.37 -38.55
CA ASP A 265 5.20 -38.48 -38.63
C ASP A 265 6.52 -38.13 -37.91
N ASP A 266 7.03 -39.16 -37.24
CA ASP A 266 8.44 -39.48 -36.97
C ASP A 266 9.31 -38.64 -36.02
N GLU A 267 9.64 -39.32 -34.92
CA GLU A 267 10.98 -39.53 -34.36
C GLU A 267 12.10 -38.54 -34.78
N LYS A 268 12.66 -37.85 -33.77
CA LYS A 268 14.11 -37.85 -33.54
C LYS A 268 14.49 -37.32 -32.17
N GLU A 269 15.39 -38.08 -31.55
CA GLU A 269 16.22 -37.73 -30.41
C GLU A 269 16.83 -36.33 -30.55
N ASN A 270 16.95 -35.61 -29.44
CA ASN A 270 18.13 -34.80 -29.19
C ASN A 270 18.36 -34.61 -27.69
N GLN A 271 19.48 -35.16 -27.24
CA GLN A 271 20.15 -34.83 -25.99
C GLN A 271 20.52 -33.34 -25.98
N PHE A 272 20.28 -32.66 -24.86
CA PHE A 272 21.08 -31.48 -24.51
C PHE A 272 21.52 -31.57 -23.05
N ILE A 273 22.83 -31.73 -22.91
CA ILE A 273 23.64 -31.49 -21.72
C ILE A 273 23.81 -29.98 -21.61
N PHE A 274 23.66 -29.41 -20.41
CA PHE A 274 24.39 -28.20 -20.05
C PHE A 274 25.04 -28.34 -18.68
N SER A 275 26.33 -28.02 -18.68
CA SER A 275 27.23 -27.91 -17.54
C SER A 275 27.55 -26.43 -17.34
N PHE A 276 27.54 -26.03 -16.06
CA PHE A 276 27.91 -24.74 -15.46
C PHE A 276 26.97 -23.55 -15.65
#